data_AF-A0A5C6XUB6-F1
#
_entry.id   AF-A0A5C6XUB6-F1
#
_cell.length_a   1.000
_cell.length_b   1.000
_cell.length_c   1.000
_cell.angle_alpha   90.00
_cell.angle_beta   90.00
_cell.angle_gamma   90.00
#
_symmetry.space_group_name_H-M   'P 1'
#
loop_
_entity.id
_entity.type
_entity.pdbx_description
1 polymer ?
#
loop_
_entity_poly.entity_id
_entity_poly.type
_entity_poly.pdbx_seq_one_letter_code
_entity_poly.pdbx_strand_id
1 'polypeptide(L)'
;MEEIKKFYKHVVAYILVNLFLAFVWNFSFKFFGDFIVSNQFDGGENTYLPIWFIWGIFLILHGIKTFGFPNLFGKDWEEKKIDEYMKEEN
;
A
#
# COMPACT_ATOMS: atom_id res chain seq x y z
N MET A 1 -6.11 17.59 7.65
CA MET A 1 -7.04 17.63 6.48
C MET A 1 -6.31 17.60 5.13
N GLU A 2 -5.22 18.35 4.95
CA GLU A 2 -4.49 18.38 3.68
C GLU A 2 -3.86 17.03 3.29
N GLU A 3 -3.28 16.32 4.26
CA GLU A 3 -2.68 15.00 4.05
C GLU A 3 -3.72 13.94 3.60
N ILE A 4 -4.92 13.95 4.20
CA ILE A 4 -6.02 13.08 3.79
C ILE A 4 -6.44 13.38 2.35
N LYS A 5 -6.56 14.66 1.97
CA LYS A 5 -6.87 15.06 0.58
C LYS A 5 -5.77 14.60 -0.39
N LYS A 6 -4.49 14.67 -0.02
CA LYS A 6 -3.37 14.17 -0.83
C LYS A 6 -3.45 12.65 -0.99
N PHE A 7 -3.70 11.92 0.09
CA PHE A 7 -3.87 10.46 0.05
C PHE A 7 -5.00 10.05 -0.90
N TYR A 8 -6.18 10.69 -0.82
CA TYR A 8 -7.28 10.41 -1.74
C TYR A 8 -6.93 10.70 -3.19
N LYS A 9 -6.14 11.74 -3.49
CA LYS A 9 -5.64 11.96 -4.86
C LYS A 9 -4.79 10.79 -5.35
N HIS A 10 -3.92 10.24 -4.50
CA HIS A 10 -3.13 9.06 -4.83
C HIS A 10 -3.99 7.80 -5.02
N VAL A 11 -5.02 7.59 -4.19
CA VAL A 11 -5.98 6.49 -4.33
C VAL A 11 -6.76 6.59 -5.64
N VAL A 12 -7.29 7.78 -5.96
CA VAL A 12 -8.03 8.01 -7.21
C VAL A 12 -7.12 7.78 -8.42
N ALA A 13 -5.90 8.31 -8.40
CA ALA A 13 -4.93 8.07 -9.47
C ALA A 13 -4.60 6.58 -9.62
N TYR A 14 -4.39 5.87 -8.51
CA TYR A 14 -4.17 4.41 -8.50
C TYR A 14 -5.34 3.68 -9.15
N ILE A 15 -6.58 3.98 -8.75
CA ILE A 15 -7.77 3.33 -9.32
C ILE A 15 -7.88 3.62 -10.82
N LEU A 16 -7.72 4.87 -11.26
CA LEU A 16 -7.82 5.24 -12.67
C LEU A 16 -6.75 4.55 -13.53
N VAL A 17 -5.51 4.50 -13.07
CA VAL A 17 -4.41 3.83 -13.78
C VAL A 17 -4.65 2.33 -13.84
N ASN A 18 -5.06 1.68 -12.76
CA ASN A 18 -5.33 0.23 -12.76
C ASN A 18 -6.56 -0.11 -13.61
N LEU A 19 -7.60 0.73 -13.60
CA LEU A 19 -8.74 0.56 -14.51
C LEU A 19 -8.29 0.65 -15.97
N PHE A 20 -7.50 1.67 -16.32
CA PHE A 20 -6.92 1.79 -17.65
C PHE A 20 -6.10 0.55 -18.03
N LEU A 21 -5.22 0.09 -17.14
CA LEU A 21 -4.40 -1.11 -17.36
C LEU A 21 -5.24 -2.39 -17.43
N ALA A 22 -6.38 -2.48 -16.75
CA ALA A 22 -7.29 -3.62 -16.84
C ALA A 22 -7.99 -3.71 -18.21
N PHE A 23 -8.22 -2.57 -18.87
CA PHE A 23 -8.75 -2.55 -20.24
C PHE A 23 -7.69 -2.84 -21.30
N VAL A 24 -6.41 -2.68 -20.97
CA VAL A 24 -5.30 -3.01 -21.87
C VAL A 24 -5.01 -4.51 -21.79
N TRP A 25 -5.17 -5.22 -22.90
CA TRP A 25 -5.09 -6.69 -22.96
C TRP A 25 -3.77 -7.25 -22.42
N ASN A 26 -2.62 -6.71 -22.83
CA ASN A 26 -1.31 -7.11 -22.34
C ASN A 26 -0.38 -5.89 -22.33
N PHE A 27 0.03 -5.46 -21.14
CA PHE A 27 0.99 -4.39 -20.96
C PHE A 27 2.12 -4.86 -20.07
N SER A 28 3.35 -4.77 -20.59
CA SER A 28 4.55 -5.05 -19.83
C SER A 28 5.66 -4.07 -20.20
N PHE A 29 6.55 -3.79 -19.25
CA PHE A 29 7.73 -2.96 -19.50
C PHE A 29 8.90 -3.36 -18.61
N LYS A 30 10.11 -3.11 -19.09
CA LYS A 30 11.35 -3.33 -18.34
C LYS A 30 11.62 -2.14 -17.44
N PHE A 31 11.82 -2.39 -16.14
CA PHE A 31 12.08 -1.34 -15.15
C PHE A 31 13.59 -1.19 -14.90
N PHE A 32 14.27 -2.28 -14.56
CA PHE A 32 15.72 -2.31 -14.32
C PHE A 32 16.32 -3.64 -14.80
N GLY A 33 17.25 -3.57 -15.77
CA GLY A 33 17.87 -4.77 -16.35
C GLY A 33 16.81 -5.73 -16.91
N ASP A 34 16.79 -6.95 -16.40
CA ASP A 34 15.84 -8.00 -16.79
C ASP A 34 14.56 -8.05 -15.93
N PHE A 35 14.37 -7.09 -15.02
CA PHE A 35 13.16 -7.00 -14.24
C PHE A 35 11.99 -6.45 -15.07
N ILE A 36 11.02 -7.32 -15.33
CA ILE A 36 9.83 -7.04 -16.13
C ILE A 36 8.61 -6.89 -15.20
N VAL A 37 7.86 -5.82 -15.41
CA VAL A 37 6.61 -5.55 -14.69
C VAL A 37 5.46 -5.65 -15.67
N SER A 38 4.42 -6.40 -15.30
CA SER A 38 3.26 -6.69 -16.16
C SER A 38 1.95 -6.32 -15.46
N ASN A 39 0.93 -5.98 -16.26
CA ASN A 39 -0.44 -5.87 -15.74
C ASN A 39 -1.11 -7.24 -15.55
N GLN A 40 -0.52 -8.33 -16.06
CA GLN A 40 -1.03 -9.69 -15.96
C GLN A 40 -0.46 -10.44 -14.76
N PHE A 41 -1.21 -11.43 -14.28
CA PHE A 41 -0.81 -12.32 -13.18
C PHE A 41 -0.03 -13.55 -13.66
N ASP A 42 -0.18 -13.94 -14.92
CA ASP A 42 0.68 -14.90 -15.61
C ASP A 42 1.43 -14.14 -16.71
N GLY A 43 2.74 -14.36 -16.81
CA GLY A 43 3.60 -13.67 -17.78
C GLY A 43 4.67 -14.59 -18.35
N GLY A 44 4.40 -15.90 -18.42
CA GLY A 44 5.34 -16.91 -18.94
C GLY A 44 6.49 -17.25 -17.98
N GLU A 45 7.73 -17.34 -18.48
CA GLU A 45 8.88 -17.92 -17.77
C GLU A 45 9.69 -16.94 -16.90
N ASN A 46 9.37 -15.63 -16.94
CA ASN A 46 10.12 -14.60 -16.22
C ASN A 46 9.57 -14.33 -14.81
N THR A 47 10.36 -13.78 -13.89
CA THR A 47 9.83 -13.30 -12.60
C THR A 47 9.05 -11.99 -12.82
N TYR A 48 7.73 -12.04 -12.84
CA TYR A 48 6.86 -10.86 -12.94
C TYR A 48 6.44 -10.39 -11.54
N LEU A 49 6.62 -9.11 -11.27
CA LEU A 49 5.87 -8.42 -10.22
C LEU A 49 4.70 -7.67 -10.89
N PRO A 50 3.44 -7.87 -10.46
CA PRO A 50 2.32 -7.10 -10.97
C PRO A 50 2.52 -5.60 -10.71
N ILE A 51 2.26 -4.75 -11.71
CA ILE A 51 2.39 -3.27 -11.61
C ILE A 51 1.61 -2.73 -10.40
N TRP A 52 0.42 -3.28 -10.21
CA TRP A 52 -0.53 -3.08 -9.13
C TRP A 52 0.12 -3.27 -7.74
N PHE A 53 0.99 -4.28 -7.60
CA PHE A 53 1.58 -4.66 -6.32
C PHE A 53 2.62 -3.64 -5.84
N ILE A 54 3.47 -3.15 -6.75
CA ILE A 54 4.51 -2.17 -6.43
C ILE A 54 3.86 -0.87 -5.93
N TRP A 55 2.89 -0.34 -6.69
CA TRP A 55 2.17 0.88 -6.29
C TRP A 55 1.27 0.68 -5.08
N GLY A 56 0.67 -0.52 -4.93
CA GLY A 56 -0.14 -0.87 -3.76
C GLY A 56 0.64 -0.76 -2.45
N ILE A 57 1.91 -1.20 -2.42
CA ILE A 57 2.77 -1.08 -1.23
C ILE A 57 3.00 0.39 -0.87
N PHE A 58 3.34 1.24 -1.83
CA PHE A 58 3.53 2.68 -1.59
C PHE A 58 2.24 3.33 -1.06
N LEU A 59 1.09 2.92 -1.60
CA LEU A 59 -0.20 3.43 -1.18
C LEU A 59 -0.55 3.00 0.25
N ILE A 60 -0.26 1.75 0.64
CA ILE A 60 -0.43 1.26 2.01
C ILE A 60 0.46 2.03 2.98
N LEU A 61 1.75 2.19 2.67
CA LEU A 61 2.68 2.96 3.51
C LEU A 61 2.24 4.43 3.64
N HIS A 62 1.77 5.04 2.56
CA HIS A 62 1.22 6.39 2.59
C HIS A 62 -0.04 6.44 3.46
N GLY A 63 -0.95 5.47 3.34
CA GLY A 63 -2.15 5.36 4.16
C GLY A 63 -1.83 5.23 5.65
N ILE A 64 -0.90 4.34 6.00
CA ILE A 64 -0.40 4.18 7.38
C ILE A 64 0.14 5.51 7.92
N LYS A 65 0.90 6.25 7.11
CA LYS A 65 1.43 7.56 7.50
C LYS A 65 0.34 8.63 7.65
N THR A 66 -0.62 8.67 6.72
CA THR A 66 -1.68 9.70 6.67
C THR A 66 -2.73 9.51 7.76
N PHE A 67 -3.14 8.27 8.02
CA PHE A 67 -4.13 7.97 9.06
C PHE A 67 -3.49 7.69 10.41
N GLY A 68 -2.18 7.41 10.42
CA GLY A 68 -1.41 7.13 11.62
C GLY A 68 -1.69 5.74 12.18
N PHE A 69 -0.62 5.00 12.49
CA PHE A 69 -0.70 3.85 13.40
C PHE A 69 -1.48 4.14 14.72
N PRO A 70 -1.38 5.34 15.33
CA PRO A 70 -2.09 5.58 16.59
C PRO A 70 -3.62 5.64 16.51
N ASN A 71 -4.22 5.87 15.33
CA ASN A 71 -5.68 5.85 15.20
C ASN A 71 -6.29 4.46 14.96
N LEU A 72 -5.47 3.46 14.60
CA LEU A 72 -5.94 2.08 14.48
C LEU A 72 -5.77 1.30 15.79
N PHE A 73 -4.74 1.60 16.58
CA PHE A 73 -4.47 0.92 17.86
C PHE A 73 -3.95 1.83 18.99
N GLY A 74 -3.41 3.02 18.71
CA GLY A 74 -2.47 3.69 19.62
C GLY A 74 -3.03 4.63 20.68
N LYS A 75 -4.30 4.53 21.08
CA LYS A 75 -4.72 5.03 22.40
C LYS A 75 -5.11 3.88 23.31
N ASP A 76 -6.05 3.06 22.86
CA ASP A 76 -6.52 1.91 23.66
C ASP A 76 -5.40 0.89 23.91
N TRP A 77 -4.50 0.65 22.95
CA TRP A 77 -3.36 -0.25 23.15
C TRP A 77 -2.30 0.34 24.07
N GLU A 78 -2.01 1.65 23.95
CA GLU A 78 -1.09 2.33 24.87
C GLU A 78 -1.63 2.32 26.30
N GLU A 79 -2.91 2.65 26.47
CA GLU A 79 -3.58 2.70 27.77
C GLU A 79 -3.67 1.30 28.40
N LYS A 80 -3.94 0.26 27.60
CA LYS A 80 -3.90 -1.13 28.06
C LYS A 80 -2.50 -1.60 28.46
N LYS A 81 -1.46 -1.15 27.76
CA LYS A 81 -0.07 -1.47 28.11
C LYS A 81 0.37 -0.77 29.40
N ILE A 82 -0.02 0.48 29.59
CA ILE A 82 0.22 1.20 30.85
C ILE A 82 -0.49 0.50 32.02
N ASP A 83 -1.74 0.08 31.85
CA ASP A 83 -2.50 -0.65 32.87
C ASP A 83 -1.91 -2.04 33.21
N GLU A 84 -1.32 -2.73 32.22
CA GLU A 84 -0.54 -3.96 32.44
C GLU A 84 0.72 -3.69 33.27
N TYR A 85 1.51 -2.67 32.94
CA TYR A 85 2.72 -2.32 33.72
C TYR A 85 2.40 -1.92 35.17
N MET A 86 1.30 -1.18 35.39
CA MET A 86 0.85 -0.79 36.74
C MET A 86 0.39 -1.97 37.59
N LYS A 87 -0.05 -3.07 36.97
CA LYS A 87 -0.43 -4.33 37.65
C LYS A 87 0.75 -5.24 37.90
N GLU A 88 1.77 -5.21 37.06
CA GLU A 88 3.01 -5.98 37.25
C GLU A 88 3.94 -5.38 38.32
N GLU A 89 3.82 -4.08 38.61
CA GLU A 89 4.55 -3.40 39.70
C GLU A 89 3.83 -3.43 41.08
N ASN A 90 2.67 -4.10 41.20
CA ASN A 90 1.96 -4.35 42.47
C ASN A 90 1.98 -5.84 42.83
#